data_AF-A0A1S1RJB7-F1
#
_entry.id   AF-A0A1S1RJB7-F1
#
_cell.length_a   1.000
_cell.length_b   1.000
_cell.length_c   1.000
_cell.angle_alpha   90.00
_cell.angle_beta   90.00
_cell.angle_gamma   90.00
#
_symmetry.space_group_name_H-M   'P 1'
#
loop_
_entity.id
_entity.type
_entity.pdbx_description
1 polymer ?
#
loop_
_entity_poly.entity_id
_entity_poly.type
_entity_poly.pdbx_seq_one_letter_code
_entity_poly.pdbx_strand_id
1 'polypeptide(L)'
;MRRLALTTVTVAAVGCLVACGSSGGGGDGGGGNSGSVQAVDGPVDRGSLNEVCDGKVALNSAAPFAGPAPHPVTVFSQQQGNDPSGPRFPIRLVSELNQEEHSAFQSPMERTQLVACAERVADTPTEVVCRFDLGAQDRVPFFRTAYRITVREARTGKVVATVPVDPAAEGCPTSVRVTWAGAKVFSAPADRQLVSALQAFTSWAGTGTPPAAAGPADIPAPAGAPAVEGSVHMTTAAGVDPASPVLRDHLAFWAAFSALQEGDRADFTALRDRVGGTLLDSLTSIIGHIRDTPGRSVRGPVHLMVTGVSQENGTVAVDSCVDETERETMQQSAPTGEAGFRYRIRVSLTPTAGRYVATDWADPPPAGCPPPAGRIG
;
A
#
# COMPACT_ATOMS: atom_id res chain seq x y z
N MET A 1 -90.25 -0.18 29.57
CA MET A 1 -89.77 -0.70 30.87
C MET A 1 -88.44 0.01 31.18
N ARG A 2 -88.23 0.39 32.45
CA ARG A 2 -86.96 0.61 33.21
C ARG A 2 -85.63 0.51 32.40
N ARG A 3 -84.54 1.22 32.67
CA ARG A 3 -84.05 2.25 33.62
C ARG A 3 -82.55 2.43 33.24
N LEU A 4 -81.96 3.60 33.53
CA LEU A 4 -80.56 3.87 33.94
C LEU A 4 -79.40 3.12 33.23
N ALA A 5 -78.53 3.82 32.49
CA ALA A 5 -77.35 4.57 32.97
C ALA A 5 -76.17 3.68 33.38
N LEU A 6 -75.02 3.81 32.71
CA LEU A 6 -73.80 4.37 33.33
C LEU A 6 -72.70 4.63 32.27
N THR A 7 -72.01 5.73 32.54
CA THR A 7 -70.82 6.33 31.93
C THR A 7 -69.57 5.44 31.90
N THR A 8 -68.73 5.61 30.88
CA THR A 8 -67.28 5.82 31.08
C THR A 8 -66.67 6.55 29.89
N VAL A 9 -65.86 7.56 30.21
CA VAL A 9 -65.12 8.45 29.31
C VAL A 9 -63.76 7.82 29.03
N THR A 10 -63.35 7.78 27.76
CA THR A 10 -61.95 7.60 27.37
C THR A 10 -61.63 8.64 26.29
N VAL A 11 -60.71 9.54 26.62
CA VAL A 11 -60.20 10.57 25.71
C VAL A 11 -59.12 9.94 24.85
N ALA A 12 -59.31 9.94 23.53
CA ALA A 12 -58.24 9.74 22.56
C ALA A 12 -58.50 10.62 21.33
N ALA A 13 -57.56 11.55 21.14
CA ALA A 13 -56.94 12.00 19.89
C ALA A 13 -57.78 12.54 18.70
N VAL A 14 -57.09 13.42 17.99
CA VAL A 14 -57.18 13.76 16.55
C VAL A 14 -58.06 14.95 16.14
N GLY A 15 -57.42 15.85 15.40
CA GLY A 15 -58.03 16.83 14.49
C GLY A 15 -57.19 18.11 14.43
N CYS A 16 -56.80 18.68 13.28
CA CYS A 16 -57.40 18.65 11.94
C CYS A 16 -56.38 19.24 10.92
N LEU A 17 -56.25 18.64 9.73
CA LEU A 17 -56.75 19.07 8.39
C LEU A 17 -55.89 20.15 7.72
N VAL A 18 -55.53 20.09 6.43
CA VAL A 18 -56.33 20.26 5.18
C VAL A 18 -55.47 19.70 4.02
N ALA A 19 -55.85 18.83 3.07
CA ALA A 19 -56.98 18.63 2.13
C ALA A 19 -56.75 19.20 0.69
N CYS A 20 -57.18 18.39 -0.30
CA CYS A 20 -57.23 18.56 -1.78
C CYS A 20 -55.96 18.18 -2.58
N GLY A 21 -55.95 17.31 -3.61
CA GLY A 21 -56.99 16.49 -4.25
C GLY A 21 -56.49 15.94 -5.62
N SER A 22 -56.79 14.65 -5.89
CA SER A 22 -57.09 13.99 -7.18
C SER A 22 -56.08 13.84 -8.34
N SER A 23 -55.48 12.63 -8.39
CA SER A 23 -55.55 11.59 -9.46
C SER A 23 -55.24 11.90 -10.94
N GLY A 24 -54.24 11.18 -11.47
CA GLY A 24 -54.32 10.46 -12.76
C GLY A 24 -53.18 10.73 -13.76
N GLY A 25 -52.29 9.74 -13.96
CA GLY A 25 -51.37 9.72 -15.11
C GLY A 25 -50.10 8.91 -14.84
N GLY A 26 -50.05 7.68 -15.34
CA GLY A 26 -48.84 6.85 -15.33
C GLY A 26 -47.75 7.40 -16.25
N GLY A 27 -46.50 7.23 -15.83
CA GLY A 27 -45.31 7.55 -16.60
C GLY A 27 -44.08 7.15 -15.81
N ASP A 28 -43.45 6.06 -16.23
CA ASP A 28 -42.13 5.61 -15.79
C ASP A 28 -41.09 6.73 -15.91
N GLY A 29 -40.18 6.83 -14.93
CA GLY A 29 -39.05 7.75 -15.05
C GLY A 29 -38.22 7.97 -13.78
N GLY A 30 -37.29 7.04 -13.51
CA GLY A 30 -35.97 7.35 -12.94
C GLY A 30 -35.90 7.95 -11.53
N GLY A 31 -35.96 7.08 -10.51
CA GLY A 31 -35.60 7.45 -9.13
C GLY A 31 -34.11 7.80 -9.01
N GLY A 32 -33.83 9.09 -8.83
CA GLY A 32 -32.51 9.60 -8.45
C GLY A 32 -32.30 9.45 -6.94
N ASN A 33 -31.54 8.44 -6.52
CA ASN A 33 -31.15 8.22 -5.13
C ASN A 33 -29.92 9.07 -4.78
N SER A 34 -30.11 10.33 -4.37
CA SER A 34 -29.06 11.12 -3.71
C SER A 34 -29.08 10.83 -2.22
N GLY A 35 -28.46 9.71 -1.81
CA GLY A 35 -28.45 9.25 -0.42
C GLY A 35 -27.79 10.25 0.54
N SER A 36 -28.56 10.82 1.46
CA SER A 36 -28.05 11.63 2.56
C SER A 36 -27.40 10.73 3.63
N VAL A 37 -26.20 11.10 4.10
CA VAL A 37 -25.53 10.42 5.23
C VAL A 37 -26.37 10.60 6.50
N GLN A 38 -26.71 9.50 7.18
CA GLN A 38 -27.45 9.51 8.43
C GLN A 38 -26.50 9.55 9.64
N ALA A 39 -26.61 10.58 10.48
CA ALA A 39 -25.91 10.58 11.76
C ALA A 39 -26.57 9.59 12.73
N VAL A 40 -25.77 8.73 13.35
CA VAL A 40 -26.22 7.71 14.32
C VAL A 40 -25.40 7.79 15.60
N ASP A 41 -26.05 7.43 16.70
CA ASP A 41 -25.42 7.24 18.01
C ASP A 41 -25.15 5.75 18.22
N GLY A 42 -23.97 5.39 18.72
CA GLY A 42 -23.59 4.00 18.92
C GLY A 42 -22.10 3.81 19.18
N PRO A 43 -21.64 2.57 19.41
CA PRO A 43 -20.22 2.28 19.55
C PRO A 43 -19.47 2.55 18.25
N VAL A 44 -18.22 3.00 18.38
CA VAL A 44 -17.28 3.10 17.26
C VAL A 44 -16.56 1.76 17.18
N ASP A 45 -17.07 0.87 16.33
CA ASP A 45 -16.59 -0.50 16.17
C ASP A 45 -16.46 -0.86 14.69
N ARG A 46 -16.07 -2.11 14.41
CA ARG A 46 -15.87 -2.58 13.03
C ARG A 46 -17.14 -2.42 12.17
N GLY A 47 -18.31 -2.74 12.72
CA GLY A 47 -19.56 -2.72 11.96
C GLY A 47 -19.96 -1.30 11.61
N SER A 48 -19.95 -0.42 12.60
CA SER A 48 -20.34 0.98 12.42
C SER A 48 -19.36 1.75 11.52
N LEU A 49 -18.05 1.51 11.65
CA LEU A 49 -17.05 2.11 10.74
C LEU A 49 -17.15 1.58 9.30
N ASN A 50 -17.57 0.32 9.10
CA ASN A 50 -17.81 -0.21 7.77
C ASN A 50 -19.01 0.49 7.08
N GLU A 51 -20.07 0.82 7.82
CA GLU A 51 -21.20 1.59 7.30
C GLU A 51 -20.81 3.04 6.95
N VAL A 52 -19.85 3.63 7.68
CA VAL A 52 -19.24 4.92 7.28
C VAL A 52 -18.57 4.78 5.92
N CYS A 53 -17.89 3.65 5.65
CA CYS A 53 -17.31 3.40 4.34
C CYS A 53 -18.32 3.24 3.21
N ASP A 54 -19.54 2.80 3.49
CA ASP A 54 -20.63 2.80 2.51
C ASP A 54 -21.17 4.22 2.22
N GLY A 55 -20.72 5.23 2.97
CA GLY A 55 -21.24 6.60 2.89
C GLY A 55 -22.69 6.71 3.35
N LYS A 56 -23.17 5.75 4.15
CA LYS A 56 -24.56 5.70 4.63
C LYS A 56 -24.71 6.37 5.98
N VAL A 57 -23.69 6.26 6.84
CA VAL A 57 -23.78 6.74 8.22
C VAL A 57 -22.59 7.62 8.63
N ALA A 58 -22.81 8.39 9.69
CA ALA A 58 -21.82 9.15 10.43
C ALA A 58 -21.97 8.83 11.93
N LEU A 59 -20.87 8.68 12.66
CA LEU A 59 -20.89 8.22 14.05
C LEU A 59 -20.68 9.39 15.02
N ASN A 60 -21.75 9.92 15.62
CA ASN A 60 -21.63 11.09 16.50
C ASN A 60 -20.67 10.90 17.68
N SER A 61 -20.50 9.65 18.11
CA SER A 61 -19.61 9.21 19.18
C SER A 61 -18.13 9.15 18.79
N ALA A 62 -17.79 9.19 17.49
CA ALA A 62 -16.41 9.18 17.04
C ALA A 62 -15.71 10.50 17.37
N ALA A 63 -14.40 10.40 17.63
CA ALA A 63 -13.57 11.57 17.84
C ALA A 63 -13.59 12.45 16.57
N PRO A 64 -13.72 13.79 16.71
CA PRO A 64 -13.65 14.68 15.55
C PRO A 64 -12.27 14.58 14.91
N PHE A 65 -12.22 14.73 13.58
CA PHE A 65 -10.95 14.88 12.85
C PHE A 65 -10.42 16.31 13.06
N ALA A 66 -9.77 16.51 14.21
CA ALA A 66 -9.22 17.79 14.65
C ALA A 66 -8.13 17.58 15.71
N GLY A 67 -7.34 18.64 15.96
CA GLY A 67 -6.27 18.60 16.97
C GLY A 67 -4.94 18.03 16.45
N PRO A 68 -3.95 17.84 17.31
CA PRO A 68 -2.62 17.41 16.89
C PRO A 68 -2.62 15.98 16.37
N ALA A 69 -1.81 15.73 15.32
CA ALA A 69 -1.43 14.39 14.88
C ALA A 69 -0.74 13.58 16.01
N PRO A 70 -0.73 12.23 15.90
CA PRO A 70 -1.26 11.44 14.79
C PRO A 70 -2.79 11.26 14.84
N HIS A 71 -3.44 11.33 13.68
CA HIS A 71 -4.88 11.11 13.55
C HIS A 71 -5.19 9.62 13.35
N PRO A 72 -5.92 8.96 14.28
CA PRO A 72 -6.24 7.55 14.15
C PRO A 72 -7.11 7.25 12.92
N VAL A 73 -6.68 6.25 12.13
CA VAL A 73 -7.37 5.82 10.91
C VAL A 73 -7.63 4.32 10.92
N THR A 74 -8.84 3.93 10.53
CA THR A 74 -9.16 2.53 10.21
C THR A 74 -9.30 2.37 8.70
N VAL A 75 -8.56 1.43 8.12
CA VAL A 75 -8.58 1.13 6.68
C VAL A 75 -9.48 -0.07 6.41
N PHE A 76 -10.42 0.07 5.48
CA PHE A 76 -11.25 -1.01 4.97
C PHE A 76 -10.95 -1.26 3.49
N SER A 77 -10.85 -2.52 3.10
CA SER A 77 -10.81 -2.91 1.68
C SER A 77 -11.91 -3.92 1.37
N GLN A 78 -12.36 -3.89 0.12
CA GLN A 78 -13.10 -5.01 -0.47
C GLN A 78 -12.27 -6.28 -0.34
N GLN A 79 -12.91 -7.42 -0.05
CA GLN A 79 -12.22 -8.71 -0.03
C GLN A 79 -11.56 -9.01 -1.38
N GLN A 80 -10.45 -9.75 -1.31
CA GLN A 80 -9.84 -10.35 -2.49
C GLN A 80 -10.78 -11.42 -3.06
N GLY A 81 -11.16 -11.24 -4.32
CA GLY A 81 -12.18 -12.05 -4.98
C GLY A 81 -13.18 -11.22 -5.77
N ASN A 82 -13.96 -11.88 -6.62
CA ASN A 82 -14.99 -11.30 -7.50
C ASN A 82 -16.35 -11.06 -6.81
N ASP A 83 -16.41 -11.03 -5.48
CA ASP A 83 -17.63 -10.68 -4.74
C ASP A 83 -17.62 -9.19 -4.37
N PRO A 84 -18.20 -8.29 -5.18
CA PRO A 84 -18.30 -6.87 -4.87
C PRO A 84 -19.29 -6.58 -3.73
N SER A 85 -20.14 -7.55 -3.38
CA SER A 85 -21.12 -7.46 -2.28
C SER A 85 -20.59 -8.06 -0.97
N GLY A 86 -19.37 -8.60 -0.98
CA GLY A 86 -18.76 -9.23 0.18
C GLY A 86 -18.50 -8.22 1.30
N PRO A 87 -18.49 -8.69 2.56
CA PRO A 87 -18.17 -7.81 3.70
C PRO A 87 -16.77 -7.21 3.53
N ARG A 88 -16.61 -5.91 3.75
CA ARG A 88 -15.28 -5.29 3.84
C ARG A 88 -14.70 -5.59 5.21
N PHE A 89 -13.40 -5.86 5.25
CA PHE A 89 -12.71 -6.13 6.51
C PHE A 89 -11.72 -5.02 6.81
N PRO A 90 -11.54 -4.68 8.10
CA PRO A 90 -10.48 -3.78 8.49
C PRO A 90 -9.14 -4.45 8.19
N ILE A 91 -8.26 -3.73 7.50
CA ILE A 91 -6.90 -4.16 7.26
C ILE A 91 -6.11 -3.88 8.53
N ARG A 92 -5.48 -4.92 9.09
CA ARG A 92 -4.42 -4.72 10.09
C ARG A 92 -3.09 -4.71 9.36
N LEU A 93 -2.42 -3.56 9.39
CA LEU A 93 -1.07 -3.44 8.85
C LEU A 93 -0.13 -4.30 9.71
N VAL A 94 0.65 -5.16 9.06
CA VAL A 94 1.62 -6.09 9.65
C VAL A 94 3.06 -5.61 9.52
N SER A 95 3.30 -4.53 8.77
CA SER A 95 4.63 -3.94 8.55
C SER A 95 5.23 -3.25 9.80
N GLU A 96 6.55 -3.03 9.80
CA GLU A 96 7.29 -2.28 10.85
C GLU A 96 6.91 -0.80 10.89
N LEU A 97 5.81 -0.45 11.55
CA LEU A 97 5.38 0.93 11.70
C LEU A 97 6.31 1.68 12.66
N ASN A 98 6.67 2.93 12.32
CA ASN A 98 7.28 3.82 13.31
C ASN A 98 6.26 4.22 14.40
N GLN A 99 6.69 4.90 15.45
CA GLN A 99 5.80 5.22 16.58
C GLN A 99 4.59 6.08 16.20
N GLU A 100 4.75 7.02 15.26
CA GLU A 100 3.68 7.89 14.79
C GLU A 100 2.68 7.11 13.92
N GLU A 101 3.19 6.30 12.99
CA GLU A 101 2.40 5.40 12.15
C GLU A 101 1.64 4.37 12.99
N HIS A 102 2.28 3.77 13.99
CA HIS A 102 1.63 2.84 14.90
C HIS A 102 0.47 3.51 15.65
N SER A 103 0.67 4.74 16.11
CA SER A 103 -0.36 5.51 16.79
C SER A 103 -1.52 5.90 15.86
N ALA A 104 -1.27 6.09 14.57
CA ALA A 104 -2.32 6.36 13.58
C ALA A 104 -3.09 5.08 13.17
N PHE A 105 -2.38 4.02 12.77
CA PHE A 105 -2.95 2.86 12.09
C PHE A 105 -3.29 1.67 13.01
N GLN A 106 -2.71 1.62 14.20
CA GLN A 106 -2.94 0.54 15.18
C GLN A 106 -3.59 1.04 16.47
N SER A 107 -4.12 2.27 16.46
CA SER A 107 -4.97 2.77 17.53
C SER A 107 -6.20 1.88 17.75
N PRO A 108 -6.71 1.77 19.00
CA PRO A 108 -8.00 1.14 19.27
C PRO A 108 -9.09 1.74 18.38
N MET A 109 -9.98 0.89 17.85
CA MET A 109 -11.01 1.31 16.87
C MET A 109 -11.90 2.42 17.43
N GLU A 110 -12.14 2.43 18.74
CA GLU A 110 -12.96 3.41 19.43
C GLU A 110 -12.41 4.84 19.35
N ARG A 111 -11.11 4.97 19.02
CA ARG A 111 -10.42 6.25 18.83
C ARG A 111 -10.36 6.70 17.36
N THR A 112 -10.92 5.92 16.44
CA THR A 112 -10.88 6.21 15.01
C THR A 112 -11.48 7.59 14.71
N GLN A 113 -10.69 8.45 14.07
CA GLN A 113 -11.12 9.74 13.56
C GLN A 113 -11.41 9.68 12.05
N LEU A 114 -10.62 8.88 11.33
CA LEU A 114 -10.69 8.74 9.88
C LEU A 114 -11.02 7.30 9.47
N VAL A 115 -11.84 7.16 8.43
CA VAL A 115 -12.13 5.88 7.79
C VAL A 115 -11.64 5.93 6.36
N ALA A 116 -10.69 5.06 6.02
CA ALA A 116 -10.13 4.97 4.68
C ALA A 116 -10.75 3.78 3.93
N CYS A 117 -11.51 4.06 2.89
CA CYS A 117 -12.35 3.08 2.20
C CYS A 117 -11.76 2.80 0.82
N ALA A 118 -11.04 1.69 0.69
CA ALA A 118 -10.40 1.28 -0.55
C ALA A 118 -11.39 0.54 -1.46
N GLU A 119 -11.67 1.14 -2.62
CA GLU A 119 -12.57 0.61 -3.63
C GLU A 119 -11.83 0.36 -4.94
N ARG A 120 -12.12 -0.75 -5.60
CA ARG A 120 -11.56 -1.04 -6.93
C ARG A 120 -12.25 -0.15 -7.95
N VAL A 121 -11.48 0.54 -8.78
CA VAL A 121 -12.01 1.44 -9.82
C VAL A 121 -11.68 1.01 -11.24
N ALA A 122 -10.63 0.23 -11.42
CA ALA A 122 -10.31 -0.41 -12.69
C ALA A 122 -9.61 -1.75 -12.41
N ASP A 123 -9.80 -2.69 -13.32
CA ASP A 123 -9.02 -3.93 -13.37
C ASP A 123 -8.42 -4.10 -14.77
N THR A 124 -7.30 -4.82 -14.84
CA THR A 124 -6.62 -5.16 -16.07
C THR A 124 -6.19 -6.62 -15.98
N PRO A 125 -6.57 -7.46 -16.95
CA PRO A 125 -6.15 -8.86 -16.96
C PRO A 125 -4.62 -8.94 -17.01
N THR A 126 -4.08 -9.92 -16.31
CA THR A 126 -2.67 -10.27 -16.41
C THR A 126 -2.53 -11.67 -17.00
N GLU A 127 -1.31 -12.06 -17.34
CA GLU A 127 -1.01 -13.44 -17.73
C GLU A 127 -0.89 -14.38 -16.52
N VAL A 128 -0.95 -13.84 -15.29
CA VAL A 128 -0.81 -14.61 -14.05
C VAL A 128 -2.09 -15.39 -13.76
N VAL A 129 -1.93 -16.67 -13.46
CA VAL A 129 -2.99 -17.57 -13.04
C VAL A 129 -2.67 -18.09 -11.65
N CYS A 130 -3.56 -17.79 -10.70
CA CYS A 130 -3.42 -18.19 -9.32
C CYS A 130 -3.89 -19.61 -9.11
N ARG A 131 -3.05 -20.36 -8.39
CA ARG A 131 -3.35 -21.72 -7.99
C ARG A 131 -3.77 -21.79 -6.54
N PHE A 132 -4.94 -22.35 -6.30
CA PHE A 132 -5.45 -22.60 -4.96
C PHE A 132 -5.90 -24.05 -4.86
N ASP A 133 -5.61 -24.70 -3.73
CA ASP A 133 -6.07 -26.06 -3.44
C ASP A 133 -7.56 -26.01 -3.04
N LEU A 134 -8.43 -25.91 -4.04
CA LEU A 134 -9.86 -25.61 -3.88
C LEU A 134 -10.77 -26.63 -4.60
N GLY A 135 -10.35 -27.89 -4.72
CA GLY A 135 -11.15 -28.96 -5.31
C GLY A 135 -11.05 -29.04 -6.84
N ALA A 136 -12.18 -28.97 -7.56
CA ALA A 136 -12.25 -29.30 -9.00
C ALA A 136 -11.76 -28.21 -9.96
N GLN A 137 -11.48 -27.00 -9.46
CA GLN A 137 -10.97 -25.87 -10.22
C GLN A 137 -9.83 -25.26 -9.40
N ASP A 138 -8.59 -25.48 -9.84
CA ASP A 138 -7.39 -25.04 -9.13
C ASP A 138 -6.82 -23.74 -9.69
N ARG A 139 -7.45 -23.14 -10.70
CA ARG A 139 -6.89 -22.01 -11.48
C ARG A 139 -7.83 -20.83 -11.53
N VAL A 140 -7.36 -19.68 -11.09
CA VAL A 140 -8.13 -18.43 -11.08
C VAL A 140 -7.30 -17.30 -11.73
N PRO A 141 -7.82 -16.59 -12.74
CA PRO A 141 -7.09 -15.50 -13.38
C PRO A 141 -6.83 -14.34 -12.41
N PHE A 142 -5.62 -13.79 -12.48
CA PHE A 142 -5.19 -12.64 -11.70
C PHE A 142 -5.34 -11.35 -12.50
N PHE A 143 -5.87 -10.33 -11.84
CA PHE A 143 -6.11 -9.01 -12.40
C PHE A 143 -5.35 -7.96 -11.60
N ARG A 144 -4.61 -7.12 -12.31
CA ARG A 144 -4.08 -5.89 -11.71
C ARG A 144 -5.24 -4.94 -11.51
N THR A 145 -5.26 -4.26 -10.37
CA THR A 145 -6.40 -3.43 -9.96
C THR A 145 -5.92 -2.07 -9.52
N ALA A 146 -6.59 -1.03 -9.98
CA ALA A 146 -6.44 0.32 -9.45
C ALA A 146 -7.48 0.55 -8.35
N TYR A 147 -7.05 1.14 -7.24
CA TYR A 147 -7.90 1.46 -6.11
C TYR A 147 -8.10 2.97 -6.00
N ARG A 148 -9.27 3.34 -5.48
CA ARG A 148 -9.59 4.66 -4.99
C ARG A 148 -9.88 4.53 -3.51
N ILE A 149 -9.07 5.20 -2.69
CA ILE A 149 -9.26 5.28 -1.25
C ILE A 149 -10.05 6.55 -0.96
N THR A 150 -11.29 6.41 -0.54
CA THR A 150 -12.10 7.54 -0.06
C THR A 150 -11.88 7.67 1.45
N VAL A 151 -11.31 8.80 1.87
CA VAL A 151 -11.08 9.11 3.29
C VAL A 151 -12.27 9.91 3.80
N ARG A 152 -12.94 9.38 4.82
CA ARG A 152 -14.10 10.01 5.47
C ARG A 152 -13.79 10.32 6.93
N GLU A 153 -14.28 11.44 7.42
CA GLU A 153 -14.32 11.67 8.87
C GLU A 153 -15.37 10.75 9.49
N ALA A 154 -14.99 9.94 10.48
CA ALA A 154 -15.90 8.99 11.14
C ALA A 154 -17.10 9.70 11.78
N ARG A 155 -16.87 10.88 12.37
CA ARG A 155 -17.89 11.64 13.08
C ARG A 155 -18.98 12.24 12.21
N THR A 156 -18.60 12.74 11.03
CA THR A 156 -19.53 13.49 10.14
C THR A 156 -19.87 12.71 8.86
N GLY A 157 -19.15 11.64 8.55
CA GLY A 157 -19.25 10.88 7.31
C GLY A 157 -18.79 11.67 6.07
N LYS A 158 -18.34 12.91 6.25
CA LYS A 158 -17.91 13.80 5.17
C LYS A 158 -16.64 13.25 4.52
N VAL A 159 -16.61 13.27 3.19
CA VAL A 159 -15.39 12.98 2.43
C VAL A 159 -14.37 14.09 2.70
N VAL A 160 -13.23 13.70 3.25
CA VAL A 160 -12.07 14.55 3.48
C VAL A 160 -11.19 14.55 2.24
N ALA A 161 -10.98 13.37 1.64
CA ALA A 161 -10.16 13.22 0.45
C ALA A 161 -10.52 11.96 -0.33
N THR A 162 -9.99 11.90 -1.55
CA THR A 162 -10.02 10.70 -2.39
C THR A 162 -8.62 10.53 -2.98
N VAL A 163 -7.99 9.40 -2.72
CA VAL A 163 -6.60 9.12 -3.08
C VAL A 163 -6.55 7.92 -4.02
N PRO A 164 -5.96 8.04 -5.22
CA PRO A 164 -5.69 6.88 -6.06
C PRO A 164 -4.55 6.06 -5.46
N VAL A 165 -4.68 4.74 -5.48
CA VAL A 165 -3.62 3.81 -5.14
C VAL A 165 -3.58 2.75 -6.21
N ASP A 166 -2.43 2.63 -6.86
CA ASP A 166 -2.18 1.58 -7.84
C ASP A 166 -1.28 0.53 -7.19
N PRO A 167 -1.86 -0.54 -6.62
CA PRO A 167 -1.10 -1.70 -6.21
C PRO A 167 -0.09 -2.09 -7.27
N ALA A 168 1.13 -2.38 -6.82
CA ALA A 168 2.01 -3.18 -7.64
C ALA A 168 1.29 -4.50 -7.95
N ALA A 169 1.46 -5.03 -9.15
CA ALA A 169 0.92 -6.34 -9.50
C ALA A 169 1.71 -7.39 -8.72
N GLU A 170 1.33 -7.62 -7.47
CA GLU A 170 1.92 -8.64 -6.62
C GLU A 170 1.20 -9.95 -6.83
N GLY A 171 1.96 -11.04 -6.70
CA GLY A 171 1.54 -12.38 -7.07
C GLY A 171 0.27 -12.87 -6.36
N CYS A 172 -0.04 -14.13 -6.62
CA CYS A 172 -1.26 -14.73 -6.15
C CYS A 172 -1.35 -14.70 -4.63
N PRO A 173 -2.42 -14.12 -4.06
CA PRO A 173 -2.60 -14.09 -2.62
C PRO A 173 -2.65 -15.51 -2.05
N THR A 174 -2.29 -15.65 -0.78
CA THR A 174 -2.23 -16.94 -0.07
C THR A 174 -3.61 -17.53 0.21
N SER A 175 -4.65 -16.69 0.26
CA SER A 175 -6.04 -17.12 0.38
C SER A 175 -6.98 -16.13 -0.29
N VAL A 176 -8.05 -16.62 -0.90
CA VAL A 176 -9.09 -15.80 -1.54
C VAL A 176 -10.45 -16.34 -1.22
N ARG A 177 -11.45 -15.46 -1.19
CA ARG A 177 -12.86 -15.85 -1.17
C ARG A 177 -13.44 -15.56 -2.54
N VAL A 178 -13.62 -16.60 -3.34
CA VAL A 178 -14.17 -16.48 -4.70
C VAL A 178 -15.57 -17.04 -4.76
N THR A 179 -16.41 -16.44 -5.61
CA THR A 179 -17.64 -17.09 -6.08
C THR A 179 -17.30 -17.82 -7.39
N TRP A 180 -17.57 -19.12 -7.44
CA TRP A 180 -17.01 -20.01 -8.46
C TRP A 180 -17.41 -19.68 -9.91
N ALA A 181 -18.57 -19.06 -10.12
CA ALA A 181 -18.91 -18.54 -11.44
C ALA A 181 -18.11 -17.25 -11.71
N GLY A 182 -17.09 -17.35 -12.56
CA GLY A 182 -16.29 -16.18 -12.98
C GLY A 182 -15.31 -15.67 -11.93
N ALA A 183 -14.77 -16.58 -11.10
CA ALA A 183 -13.77 -16.27 -10.09
C ALA A 183 -12.62 -15.45 -10.68
N LYS A 184 -12.29 -14.33 -10.03
CA LYS A 184 -11.15 -13.48 -10.34
C LYS A 184 -10.41 -13.17 -9.04
N VAL A 185 -9.10 -13.06 -9.14
CA VAL A 185 -8.25 -12.55 -8.06
C VAL A 185 -7.69 -11.21 -8.47
N PHE A 186 -7.50 -10.33 -7.50
CA PHE A 186 -7.10 -8.95 -7.72
C PHE A 186 -5.87 -8.62 -6.88
N SER A 187 -4.94 -7.83 -7.43
CA SER A 187 -3.87 -7.20 -6.64
C SER A 187 -4.50 -6.35 -5.52
N ALA A 188 -3.95 -6.39 -4.31
CA ALA A 188 -4.37 -5.53 -3.20
C ALA A 188 -3.25 -4.54 -2.84
N PRO A 189 -3.56 -3.33 -2.32
CA PRO A 189 -2.53 -2.41 -1.87
C PRO A 189 -1.68 -3.02 -0.74
N ALA A 190 -0.36 -2.91 -0.84
CA ALA A 190 0.52 -3.28 0.26
C ALA A 190 0.40 -2.30 1.43
N ASP A 191 0.74 -2.74 2.65
CA ASP A 191 0.63 -1.93 3.87
C ASP A 191 1.33 -0.57 3.74
N ARG A 192 2.56 -0.54 3.22
CA ARG A 192 3.32 0.70 3.03
C ARG A 192 2.68 1.63 2.01
N GLN A 193 2.01 1.09 0.99
CA GLN A 193 1.26 1.90 0.03
C GLN A 193 0.05 2.57 0.72
N LEU A 194 -0.63 1.86 1.63
CA LEU A 194 -1.71 2.42 2.44
C LEU A 194 -1.20 3.50 3.39
N VAL A 195 -0.09 3.25 4.08
CA VAL A 195 0.54 4.23 4.98
C VAL A 195 0.93 5.49 4.22
N SER A 196 1.64 5.34 3.10
CA SER A 196 2.09 6.45 2.27
C SER A 196 0.91 7.27 1.71
N ALA A 197 -0.13 6.60 1.19
CA ALA A 197 -1.31 7.26 0.63
C ALA A 197 -2.10 8.07 1.68
N LEU A 198 -2.02 7.69 2.95
CA LEU A 198 -2.79 8.30 4.03
C LEU A 198 -1.98 9.24 4.92
N GLN A 199 -0.65 9.29 4.74
CA GLN A 199 0.28 10.05 5.59
C GLN A 199 -0.14 11.51 5.77
N ALA A 200 -0.54 12.18 4.68
CA ALA A 200 -0.95 13.60 4.71
C ALA A 200 -2.15 13.89 5.64
N PHE A 201 -2.96 12.87 5.95
CA PHE A 201 -4.11 12.97 6.86
C PHE A 201 -3.79 12.48 8.26
N THR A 202 -2.86 11.52 8.39
CA THR A 202 -2.52 10.92 9.66
C THR A 202 -1.44 11.68 10.42
N SER A 203 -0.55 12.43 9.75
CA SER A 203 0.59 13.13 10.37
C SER A 203 0.45 14.66 10.40
N TRP A 204 -0.69 15.21 10.00
CA TRP A 204 -0.91 16.66 9.98
C TRP A 204 -1.31 17.20 11.36
N ALA A 205 -0.78 18.37 11.74
CA ALA A 205 -0.96 18.94 13.08
C ALA A 205 -2.34 19.59 13.36
N GLY A 206 -3.35 19.41 12.52
CA GLY A 206 -4.72 19.86 12.78
C GLY A 206 -5.00 21.36 12.61
N THR A 207 -4.04 22.16 12.11
CA THR A 207 -4.21 23.61 11.89
C THR A 207 -4.32 23.93 10.39
N GLY A 208 -5.40 24.63 10.00
CA GLY A 208 -5.71 24.97 8.60
C GLY A 208 -6.70 24.03 7.91
N THR A 209 -6.85 24.17 6.59
CA THR A 209 -7.56 23.17 5.78
C THR A 209 -6.63 21.95 5.64
N PRO A 210 -7.14 20.71 5.80
CA PRO A 210 -6.36 19.52 5.49
C PRO A 210 -5.73 19.69 4.11
N PRO A 211 -4.44 19.41 3.94
CA PRO A 211 -3.82 19.54 2.62
C PRO A 211 -4.64 18.71 1.64
N ALA A 212 -5.03 19.34 0.52
CA ALA A 212 -5.53 18.57 -0.61
C ALA A 212 -4.44 17.56 -0.95
N ALA A 213 -4.83 16.29 -1.13
CA ALA A 213 -3.88 15.26 -1.56
C ALA A 213 -3.10 15.83 -2.75
N ALA A 214 -1.78 15.93 -2.62
CA ALA A 214 -0.96 16.09 -3.80
C ALA A 214 -1.27 14.86 -4.66
N GLY A 215 -1.88 15.07 -5.83
CA GLY A 215 -1.75 14.09 -6.89
C GLY A 215 -0.25 13.78 -7.08
N PRO A 216 0.11 12.59 -7.58
CA PRO A 216 1.50 12.22 -7.76
C PRO A 216 2.25 13.38 -8.44
N ALA A 217 3.10 14.07 -7.67
CA ALA A 217 3.95 15.08 -8.24
C ALA A 217 4.92 14.35 -9.16
N ASP A 218 5.03 14.83 -10.40
CA ASP A 218 5.94 14.30 -11.40
C ASP A 218 7.36 14.16 -10.82
N ILE A 219 7.82 12.93 -10.67
CA ILE A 219 9.22 12.63 -10.36
C ILE A 219 10.01 12.78 -11.68
N PRO A 220 11.15 13.48 -11.70
CA PRO A 220 11.91 13.71 -12.91
C PRO A 220 12.47 12.41 -13.49
N ALA A 221 12.46 12.32 -14.83
CA ALA A 221 13.06 11.23 -15.60
C ALA A 221 14.56 11.05 -15.27
N PRO A 222 15.11 9.82 -15.39
CA PRO A 222 16.54 9.57 -15.21
C PRO A 222 17.36 10.46 -16.15
N ALA A 223 18.45 11.01 -15.65
CA ALA A 223 19.19 12.09 -16.31
C ALA A 223 20.46 11.64 -17.06
N GLY A 224 20.63 10.34 -17.31
CA GLY A 224 21.87 9.84 -17.94
C GLY A 224 21.74 8.46 -18.58
N ALA A 225 22.76 8.08 -19.36
CA ALA A 225 22.89 6.74 -19.91
C ALA A 225 23.18 5.71 -18.79
N PRO A 226 22.63 4.49 -18.87
CA PRO A 226 22.86 3.46 -17.86
C PRO A 226 24.32 3.01 -17.84
N ALA A 227 24.87 2.80 -16.65
CA ALA A 227 26.14 2.12 -16.41
C ALA A 227 25.88 0.63 -16.15
N VAL A 228 26.74 -0.26 -16.63
CA VAL A 228 26.56 -1.71 -16.49
C VAL A 228 27.86 -2.36 -16.01
N GLU A 229 27.76 -3.20 -14.98
CA GLU A 229 28.87 -4.02 -14.46
C GLU A 229 28.34 -5.39 -14.04
N GLY A 230 28.81 -6.46 -14.70
CA GLY A 230 28.26 -7.81 -14.49
C GLY A 230 26.77 -7.88 -14.83
N SER A 231 25.96 -8.40 -13.90
CA SER A 231 24.49 -8.43 -13.98
C SER A 231 23.83 -7.14 -13.46
N VAL A 232 24.59 -6.12 -13.07
CA VAL A 232 24.04 -4.92 -12.44
C VAL A 232 23.94 -3.76 -13.44
N HIS A 233 22.73 -3.23 -13.60
CA HIS A 233 22.40 -2.09 -14.44
C HIS A 233 22.08 -0.87 -13.57
N MET A 234 22.91 0.17 -13.58
CA MET A 234 22.72 1.35 -12.75
C MET A 234 22.33 2.58 -13.56
N THR A 235 21.30 3.29 -13.09
CA THR A 235 20.85 4.60 -13.57
C THR A 235 20.91 5.62 -12.43
N THR A 236 20.85 6.91 -12.76
CA THR A 236 20.89 7.99 -11.77
C THR A 236 19.75 8.99 -11.95
N ALA A 237 19.27 9.53 -10.83
CA ALA A 237 18.36 10.67 -10.80
C ALA A 237 19.08 11.96 -11.26
N ALA A 238 18.29 12.98 -11.61
CA ALA A 238 18.82 14.29 -11.94
C ALA A 238 19.67 14.87 -10.79
N GLY A 239 20.85 15.42 -11.13
CA GLY A 239 21.77 16.00 -10.15
C GLY A 239 22.75 15.00 -9.51
N VAL A 240 22.63 13.71 -9.83
CA VAL A 240 23.59 12.68 -9.39
C VAL A 240 24.57 12.40 -10.53
N ASP A 241 25.87 12.65 -10.28
CA ASP A 241 26.94 12.42 -11.26
C ASP A 241 27.27 10.92 -11.41
N PRO A 242 26.90 10.27 -12.54
CA PRO A 242 27.17 8.85 -12.76
C PRO A 242 28.66 8.54 -12.93
N ALA A 243 29.51 9.53 -13.23
CA ALA A 243 30.95 9.35 -13.40
C ALA A 243 31.74 9.43 -12.08
N SER A 244 31.07 9.79 -10.97
CA SER A 244 31.74 9.99 -9.69
C SER A 244 32.43 8.71 -9.18
N PRO A 245 33.60 8.82 -8.53
CA PRO A 245 34.30 7.66 -7.95
C PRO A 245 33.43 6.87 -6.95
N VAL A 246 32.59 7.57 -6.18
CA VAL A 246 31.64 6.96 -5.24
C VAL A 246 30.68 6.02 -5.95
N LEU A 247 30.05 6.44 -7.05
CA LEU A 247 29.09 5.60 -7.75
C LEU A 247 29.74 4.46 -8.51
N ARG A 248 30.98 4.64 -8.96
CA ARG A 248 31.78 3.54 -9.52
C ARG A 248 32.02 2.45 -8.48
N ASP A 249 32.45 2.82 -7.28
CA ASP A 249 32.69 1.85 -6.21
C ASP A 249 31.38 1.24 -5.67
N HIS A 250 30.28 1.99 -5.66
CA HIS A 250 28.93 1.49 -5.33
C HIS A 250 28.43 0.47 -6.35
N LEU A 251 28.58 0.73 -7.65
CA LEU A 251 28.25 -0.23 -8.71
C LEU A 251 29.10 -1.50 -8.58
N ALA A 252 30.41 -1.35 -8.36
CA ALA A 252 31.32 -2.47 -8.20
C ALA A 252 31.01 -3.31 -6.94
N PHE A 253 30.53 -2.69 -5.86
CA PHE A 253 30.02 -3.38 -4.68
C PHE A 253 28.81 -4.26 -5.02
N TRP A 254 27.79 -3.68 -5.68
CA TRP A 254 26.58 -4.43 -6.07
C TRP A 254 26.87 -5.54 -7.08
N ALA A 255 27.80 -5.31 -8.00
CA ALA A 255 28.24 -6.32 -8.96
C ALA A 255 28.88 -7.52 -8.24
N ALA A 256 29.81 -7.28 -7.32
CA ALA A 256 30.44 -8.35 -6.54
C ALA A 256 29.45 -9.08 -5.63
N PHE A 257 28.51 -8.34 -5.01
CA PHE A 257 27.47 -8.93 -4.17
C PHE A 257 26.50 -9.80 -4.98
N SER A 258 26.05 -9.32 -6.14
CA SER A 258 25.15 -10.06 -7.04
C SER A 258 25.82 -11.32 -7.59
N ALA A 259 27.07 -11.23 -8.06
CA ALA A 259 27.80 -12.40 -8.56
C ALA A 259 28.00 -13.47 -7.47
N LEU A 260 28.27 -13.04 -6.23
CA LEU A 260 28.34 -13.97 -5.11
C LEU A 260 26.97 -14.61 -4.83
N GLN A 261 25.85 -13.89 -4.92
CA GLN A 261 24.53 -14.52 -4.80
C GLN A 261 24.33 -15.60 -5.87
N GLU A 262 24.71 -15.33 -7.12
CA GLU A 262 24.58 -16.24 -8.28
C GLU A 262 25.40 -17.53 -8.19
N GLY A 263 26.30 -17.62 -7.21
CA GLY A 263 27.02 -18.86 -6.88
C GLY A 263 28.48 -18.87 -7.31
N ASP A 264 29.02 -17.77 -7.82
CA ASP A 264 30.43 -17.68 -8.17
C ASP A 264 31.30 -17.57 -6.90
N ARG A 265 32.11 -18.60 -6.64
CA ARG A 265 32.98 -18.66 -5.46
C ARG A 265 34.25 -17.80 -5.63
N ALA A 266 34.65 -17.46 -6.85
CA ALA A 266 35.79 -16.58 -7.09
C ALA A 266 35.52 -15.15 -6.58
N ASP A 267 34.25 -14.75 -6.52
CA ASP A 267 33.81 -13.39 -6.20
C ASP A 267 33.72 -13.07 -4.71
N PHE A 268 33.95 -14.03 -3.83
CA PHE A 268 34.04 -13.75 -2.39
C PHE A 268 35.22 -12.82 -2.07
N THR A 269 36.35 -12.99 -2.76
CA THR A 269 37.51 -12.09 -2.61
C THR A 269 37.19 -10.70 -3.10
N ALA A 270 36.51 -10.60 -4.25
CA ALA A 270 36.08 -9.32 -4.83
C ALA A 270 35.12 -8.57 -3.90
N LEU A 271 34.17 -9.26 -3.27
CA LEU A 271 33.27 -8.68 -2.28
C LEU A 271 34.05 -8.26 -1.02
N ARG A 272 34.86 -9.15 -0.44
CA ARG A 272 35.66 -8.87 0.76
C ARG A 272 36.53 -7.62 0.59
N ASP A 273 37.11 -7.42 -0.58
CA ASP A 273 37.95 -6.26 -0.83
C ASP A 273 37.13 -4.95 -0.94
N ARG A 274 35.80 -5.02 -1.12
CA ARG A 274 34.89 -3.87 -1.32
C ARG A 274 34.02 -3.55 -0.11
N VAL A 275 34.04 -4.38 0.93
CA VAL A 275 33.23 -4.19 2.15
C VAL A 275 34.06 -4.15 3.43
N GLY A 276 33.60 -3.41 4.43
CA GLY A 276 34.13 -3.47 5.80
C GLY A 276 33.84 -4.81 6.47
N GLY A 277 34.66 -5.21 7.45
CA GLY A 277 34.57 -6.52 8.08
C GLY A 277 33.21 -6.82 8.72
N THR A 278 32.61 -5.85 9.41
CA THR A 278 31.28 -6.00 10.03
C THR A 278 30.17 -6.20 9.00
N LEU A 279 30.19 -5.42 7.91
CA LEU A 279 29.21 -5.56 6.84
C LEU A 279 29.39 -6.89 6.09
N LEU A 280 30.63 -7.36 5.90
CA LEU A 280 30.90 -8.65 5.27
C LEU A 280 30.23 -9.81 6.03
N ASP A 281 30.28 -9.79 7.35
CA ASP A 281 29.63 -10.81 8.19
C ASP A 281 28.11 -10.80 8.00
N SER A 282 27.49 -9.61 7.93
CA SER A 282 26.05 -9.48 7.64
C SER A 282 25.69 -9.98 6.24
N LEU A 283 26.45 -9.59 5.21
CA LEU A 283 26.18 -9.98 3.83
C LEU A 283 26.35 -11.48 3.61
N THR A 284 27.35 -12.10 4.25
CA THR A 284 27.56 -13.55 4.15
C THR A 284 26.45 -14.33 4.83
N SER A 285 25.96 -13.85 5.99
CA SER A 285 24.78 -14.42 6.64
C SER A 285 23.54 -14.39 5.74
N ILE A 286 23.33 -13.26 5.06
CA ILE A 286 22.19 -13.09 4.13
C ILE A 286 22.32 -13.96 2.90
N ILE A 287 23.52 -14.06 2.32
CA ILE A 287 23.76 -14.96 1.19
C ILE A 287 23.54 -16.42 1.60
N GLY A 288 23.96 -16.80 2.81
CA GLY A 288 23.66 -18.11 3.38
C GLY A 288 22.15 -18.36 3.43
N HIS A 289 21.40 -17.45 4.05
CA HIS A 289 19.95 -17.54 4.14
C HIS A 289 19.25 -17.63 2.78
N ILE A 290 19.67 -16.80 1.81
CA ILE A 290 19.15 -16.78 0.45
C ILE A 290 19.39 -18.13 -0.25
N ARG A 291 20.60 -18.70 -0.13
CA ARG A 291 20.96 -19.97 -0.76
C ARG A 291 20.32 -21.19 -0.11
N ASP A 292 20.11 -21.13 1.21
CA ASP A 292 19.46 -22.20 1.98
C ASP A 292 17.94 -22.23 1.77
N THR A 293 17.37 -21.22 1.11
CA THR A 293 15.95 -21.18 0.76
C THR A 293 15.68 -22.01 -0.50
N PRO A 294 15.01 -23.18 -0.41
CA PRO A 294 14.79 -24.05 -1.57
C PRO A 294 13.95 -23.37 -2.65
N GLY A 295 14.41 -23.45 -3.91
CA GLY A 295 13.66 -22.91 -5.06
C GLY A 295 13.82 -21.41 -5.29
N ARG A 296 14.68 -20.72 -4.53
CA ARG A 296 15.04 -19.31 -4.79
C ARG A 296 16.23 -19.25 -5.76
N SER A 297 16.01 -18.77 -6.99
CA SER A 297 17.11 -18.43 -7.89
C SER A 297 17.41 -16.95 -7.81
N VAL A 298 18.70 -16.64 -7.88
CA VAL A 298 19.26 -15.30 -7.80
C VAL A 298 20.02 -14.92 -9.07
N ARG A 299 19.86 -15.67 -10.16
CA ARG A 299 20.48 -15.34 -11.45
C ARG A 299 19.69 -14.27 -12.19
N GLY A 300 20.39 -13.39 -12.90
CA GLY A 300 19.77 -12.39 -13.79
C GLY A 300 19.97 -10.95 -13.31
N PRO A 301 19.48 -9.98 -14.09
CA PRO A 301 19.86 -8.59 -13.90
C PRO A 301 19.32 -7.99 -12.59
N VAL A 302 20.13 -7.13 -11.99
CA VAL A 302 19.72 -6.21 -10.92
C VAL A 302 19.71 -4.81 -11.48
N HIS A 303 18.57 -4.13 -11.39
CA HIS A 303 18.47 -2.73 -11.78
C HIS A 303 18.61 -1.85 -10.54
N LEU A 304 19.58 -0.94 -10.57
CA LEU A 304 19.81 0.06 -9.54
C LEU A 304 19.44 1.44 -10.08
N MET A 305 18.61 2.17 -9.36
CA MET A 305 18.43 3.60 -9.59
C MET A 305 18.97 4.38 -8.39
N VAL A 306 20.08 5.08 -8.59
CA VAL A 306 20.65 5.96 -7.55
C VAL A 306 19.81 7.23 -7.48
N THR A 307 19.16 7.40 -6.33
CA THR A 307 18.24 8.51 -6.04
C THR A 307 18.93 9.69 -5.35
N GLY A 308 20.07 9.47 -4.72
CA GLY A 308 20.82 10.52 -4.06
C GLY A 308 22.18 10.07 -3.55
N VAL A 309 23.08 11.04 -3.37
CA VAL A 309 24.38 10.87 -2.73
C VAL A 309 24.52 11.98 -1.70
N SER A 310 24.81 11.63 -0.46
CA SER A 310 25.05 12.59 0.63
C SER A 310 26.34 12.24 1.36
N GLN A 311 26.96 13.22 2.02
CA GLN A 311 28.19 13.01 2.77
C GLN A 311 28.04 13.59 4.18
N GLU A 312 28.38 12.81 5.18
CA GLU A 312 28.35 13.21 6.58
C GLU A 312 29.55 12.59 7.31
N ASN A 313 30.32 13.42 8.03
CA ASN A 313 31.46 12.99 8.85
C ASN A 313 32.50 12.11 8.12
N GLY A 314 32.72 12.37 6.83
CA GLY A 314 33.67 11.61 6.00
C GLY A 314 33.11 10.31 5.41
N THR A 315 31.90 9.91 5.80
CA THR A 315 31.14 8.80 5.21
C THR A 315 30.24 9.33 4.11
N VAL A 316 30.17 8.61 2.99
CA VAL A 316 29.28 8.93 1.87
C VAL A 316 28.12 7.94 1.87
N ALA A 317 26.89 8.41 1.92
CA ALA A 317 25.69 7.59 1.81
C ALA A 317 25.15 7.65 0.38
N VAL A 318 24.89 6.49 -0.21
CA VAL A 318 24.28 6.35 -1.54
C VAL A 318 22.91 5.72 -1.39
N ASP A 319 21.87 6.48 -1.72
CA ASP A 319 20.48 6.04 -1.64
C ASP A 319 20.04 5.47 -2.99
N SER A 320 19.75 4.18 -3.04
CA SER A 320 19.40 3.45 -4.26
C SER A 320 18.04 2.79 -4.16
N CYS A 321 17.38 2.68 -5.31
CA CYS A 321 16.29 1.74 -5.54
C CYS A 321 16.85 0.50 -6.22
N VAL A 322 16.67 -0.65 -5.60
CA VAL A 322 17.05 -1.94 -6.15
C VAL A 322 15.81 -2.59 -6.72
N ASP A 323 15.90 -3.08 -7.94
CA ASP A 323 14.86 -3.83 -8.63
C ASP A 323 15.45 -5.15 -9.14
N GLU A 324 15.01 -6.24 -8.51
CA GLU A 324 15.41 -7.61 -8.83
C GLU A 324 14.31 -8.38 -9.60
N THR A 325 13.31 -7.67 -10.15
CA THR A 325 12.14 -8.30 -10.78
C THR A 325 12.45 -9.10 -12.05
N GLU A 326 13.57 -8.84 -12.70
CA GLU A 326 13.99 -9.52 -13.93
C GLU A 326 14.92 -10.73 -13.70
N ARG A 327 15.16 -11.14 -12.45
CA ARG A 327 15.99 -12.33 -12.16
C ARG A 327 15.33 -13.63 -12.65
N GLU A 328 16.11 -14.46 -13.36
CA GLU A 328 15.75 -15.61 -14.21
C GLU A 328 14.92 -16.71 -13.54
N THR A 329 14.81 -16.78 -12.20
CA THR A 329 14.03 -17.86 -11.54
C THR A 329 13.55 -17.52 -10.13
N MET A 330 12.89 -16.37 -9.96
CA MET A 330 11.87 -16.21 -8.89
C MET A 330 10.50 -16.80 -9.31
N GLN A 331 10.46 -17.64 -10.35
CA GLN A 331 9.20 -18.15 -10.93
C GLN A 331 8.63 -19.43 -10.27
N GLN A 332 9.32 -20.11 -9.33
CA GLN A 332 8.80 -21.38 -8.76
C GLN A 332 9.14 -21.63 -7.27
N SER A 333 9.30 -20.59 -6.45
CA SER A 333 9.29 -20.76 -4.99
C SER A 333 7.84 -20.82 -4.48
N ALA A 334 7.22 -22.00 -4.51
CA ALA A 334 6.00 -22.23 -3.74
C ALA A 334 6.35 -22.29 -2.23
N PRO A 335 5.55 -21.75 -1.27
CA PRO A 335 4.42 -20.84 -1.37
C PRO A 335 4.72 -19.53 -0.60
N THR A 336 5.61 -18.67 -1.10
CA THR A 336 5.81 -17.31 -0.54
C THR A 336 5.57 -16.19 -1.56
N GLY A 337 5.43 -16.49 -2.85
CA GLY A 337 4.93 -15.53 -3.83
C GLY A 337 5.82 -14.30 -4.07
N GLU A 338 7.09 -14.34 -3.66
CA GLU A 338 8.04 -13.25 -3.91
C GLU A 338 8.54 -13.34 -5.35
N ALA A 339 7.81 -12.70 -6.27
CA ALA A 339 8.28 -12.41 -7.60
C ALA A 339 8.90 -11.00 -7.61
N GLY A 340 10.22 -10.93 -7.41
CA GLY A 340 11.01 -9.71 -7.60
C GLY A 340 10.91 -8.70 -6.47
N PHE A 341 12.02 -8.43 -5.79
CA PHE A 341 12.06 -7.42 -4.75
C PHE A 341 12.38 -6.06 -5.34
N ARG A 342 11.50 -5.09 -5.07
CA ARG A 342 11.82 -3.68 -5.19
C ARG A 342 11.95 -3.08 -3.80
N TYR A 343 13.13 -2.59 -3.48
CA TYR A 343 13.40 -2.02 -2.16
C TYR A 343 14.35 -0.86 -2.29
N ARG A 344 14.29 0.04 -1.30
CA ARG A 344 15.28 1.10 -1.18
C ARG A 344 16.35 0.67 -0.20
N ILE A 345 17.56 1.09 -0.49
CA ILE A 345 18.69 0.81 0.36
C ILE A 345 19.61 2.02 0.35
N ARG A 346 20.07 2.38 1.54
CA ARG A 346 21.19 3.28 1.76
C ARG A 346 22.42 2.42 1.97
N VAL A 347 23.45 2.64 1.14
CA VAL A 347 24.78 2.06 1.38
C VAL A 347 25.70 3.17 1.85
N SER A 348 26.33 2.97 3.00
CA SER A 348 27.33 3.88 3.54
C SER A 348 28.70 3.43 3.08
N LEU A 349 29.45 4.31 2.42
CA LEU A 349 30.79 4.07 1.94
C LEU A 349 31.82 4.97 2.65
N THR A 350 32.93 4.38 3.06
CA THR A 350 34.04 5.08 3.71
C THR A 350 35.26 5.08 2.78
N PRO A 351 35.93 6.24 2.58
CA PRO A 351 37.12 6.31 1.75
C PRO A 351 38.29 5.54 2.38
N THR A 352 38.92 4.66 1.59
CA THR A 352 40.07 3.83 1.98
C THR A 352 41.07 3.76 0.83
N ALA A 353 42.28 4.29 1.01
CA ALA A 353 43.41 4.14 0.08
C ALA A 353 43.08 4.36 -1.41
N GLY A 354 42.32 5.43 -1.73
CA GLY A 354 42.02 5.82 -3.11
C GLY A 354 40.75 5.20 -3.70
N ARG A 355 39.95 4.47 -2.90
CA ARG A 355 38.62 3.95 -3.25
C ARG A 355 37.64 4.13 -2.11
N TYR A 356 36.36 3.89 -2.36
CA TYR A 356 35.31 3.81 -1.35
C TYR A 356 34.99 2.34 -1.03
N VAL A 357 34.82 2.04 0.24
CA VAL A 357 34.49 0.70 0.76
C VAL A 357 33.14 0.77 1.45
N ALA A 358 32.20 -0.12 1.10
CA ALA A 358 30.90 -0.18 1.76
C ALA A 358 31.07 -0.68 3.20
N THR A 359 30.68 0.14 4.18
CA THR A 359 30.89 -0.14 5.61
C THR A 359 29.61 -0.41 6.36
N ASP A 360 28.48 0.03 5.83
CA ASP A 360 27.16 -0.18 6.41
C ASP A 360 26.07 -0.12 5.34
N TRP A 361 24.90 -0.62 5.67
CA TRP A 361 23.70 -0.51 4.85
C TRP A 361 22.45 -0.38 5.73
N ALA A 362 21.46 0.37 5.27
CA ALA A 362 20.25 0.61 6.04
C ALA A 362 19.08 0.92 5.11
N ASP A 363 17.87 0.90 5.64
CA ASP A 363 16.72 1.47 4.95
C ASP A 363 16.88 3.00 4.87
N PRO A 364 16.73 3.63 3.69
CA PRO A 364 16.83 5.07 3.57
C PRO A 364 15.56 5.79 4.06
N PRO A 365 15.59 7.13 4.22
CA PRO A 365 14.42 7.94 4.56
C PRO A 365 13.24 7.76 3.58
N PRO A 366 11.99 8.06 3.99
CA PRO A 366 10.75 7.38 3.57
C PRO A 366 10.19 7.68 2.17
N ALA A 367 10.97 8.21 1.23
CA ALA A 367 10.48 8.35 -0.16
C ALA A 367 10.38 6.97 -0.84
N GLY A 368 9.36 6.73 -1.67
CA GLY A 368 9.24 5.49 -2.45
C GLY A 368 10.20 5.43 -3.64
N CYS A 369 10.42 4.23 -4.20
CA CYS A 369 11.11 4.13 -5.48
C CYS A 369 10.22 4.68 -6.60
N PRO A 370 10.78 5.49 -7.53
CA PRO A 370 10.04 5.87 -8.71
C PRO A 370 9.73 4.62 -9.56
N PRO A 371 8.60 4.62 -10.29
CA PRO A 371 8.33 3.58 -11.27
C PRO A 371 9.42 3.61 -12.35
N PRO A 372 9.79 2.45 -12.95
CA PRO A 372 10.82 2.41 -13.99
C PRO A 372 10.45 3.36 -15.14
N ALA A 373 11.41 4.17 -15.55
CA ALA A 373 11.26 5.04 -16.71
C ALA A 373 11.39 4.20 -17.99
N GLY A 374 10.25 3.76 -18.51
CA GLY A 374 10.18 3.00 -19.75
C GLY A 374 9.10 1.94 -19.67
N ARG A 375 8.31 1.82 -20.74
CA ARG A 375 7.48 0.65 -20.93
C ARG A 375 8.42 -0.56 -21.05
N ILE A 376 8.44 -1.41 -20.03
CA ILE A 376 8.91 -2.78 -20.18
C ILE A 376 7.87 -3.43 -21.11
N GLY A 377 8.31 -3.69 -22.35
CA GLY A 377 7.49 -4.25 -23.41
C GLY A 377 7.27 -5.75 -23.25
#